data_AF-A0A2V7BGH1-F1
#
_entry.id   AF-A0A2V7BGH1-F1
#
_cell.length_a   1.000
_cell.length_b   1.000
_cell.length_c   1.000
_cell.angle_alpha   90.00
_cell.angle_beta   90.00
_cell.angle_gamma   90.00
#
_symmetry.space_group_name_H-M   'P 1'
#
loop_
_entity.id
_entity.type
_entity.pdbx_description
1 polymer ?
#
loop_
_entity_poly.entity_id
_entity_poly.type
_entity_poly.pdbx_seq_one_letter_code
_entity_poly.pdbx_strand_id
1 'polypeptide(L)'
;MDPPMRYLMDEASRDEGQSPPMKRLGAVFVERLTRQWVVLDPEGKFWILPAGDDPWRNRLPFHPTEDTGLDPVPGHYKHVLGLPF
;
A
#
# COMPACT_ATOMS: atom_id res chain seq x y z
N MET A 1 -27.03 -4.33 -53.30
CA MET A 1 -25.65 -4.30 -52.77
C MET A 1 -25.56 -3.08 -51.87
N ASP A 2 -25.31 -3.35 -50.59
CA ASP A 2 -25.27 -2.41 -49.47
C ASP A 2 -24.27 -1.24 -49.70
N PRO A 3 -24.59 -0.02 -49.23
CA PRO A 3 -23.64 1.10 -49.23
C PRO A 3 -22.55 0.91 -48.15
N PRO A 4 -21.29 1.33 -48.38
CA PRO A 4 -20.25 1.20 -47.37
C PRO A 4 -20.43 2.26 -46.28
N MET A 5 -20.54 1.77 -45.04
CA MET A 5 -20.59 2.51 -43.78
C MET A 5 -19.51 3.60 -43.70
N ARG A 6 -19.97 4.85 -43.78
CA ARG A 6 -19.27 6.00 -43.22
C ARG A 6 -19.57 6.04 -41.72
N TYR A 7 -18.67 5.53 -40.89
CA TYR A 7 -18.57 5.99 -39.50
C TYR A 7 -17.13 6.39 -39.21
N LEU A 8 -16.99 7.71 -39.17
CA LEU A 8 -16.00 8.47 -38.44
C LEU A 8 -15.82 7.89 -37.03
N MET A 9 -14.58 7.65 -36.62
CA MET A 9 -14.18 7.83 -35.22
C MET A 9 -12.73 8.28 -35.19
N ASP A 10 -12.60 9.58 -34.96
CA ASP A 10 -11.44 10.36 -34.55
C ASP A 10 -10.57 9.68 -33.49
N GLU A 11 -9.27 9.88 -33.66
CA GLU A 11 -8.34 10.47 -32.69
C GLU A 11 -8.20 9.89 -31.26
N ALA A 12 -6.93 9.71 -30.90
CA ALA A 12 -6.39 9.79 -29.54
C ALA A 12 -6.79 8.70 -28.51
N SER A 13 -5.98 7.63 -28.46
CA SER A 13 -5.62 7.01 -27.17
C SER A 13 -4.34 6.18 -27.28
N ARG A 14 -3.22 6.90 -27.31
CA ARG A 14 -1.94 6.41 -26.81
C ARG A 14 -1.49 7.38 -25.73
N ASP A 15 -2.20 7.36 -24.61
CA ASP A 15 -1.59 7.76 -23.35
C ASP A 15 -1.47 6.48 -22.53
N GLU A 16 -0.24 5.99 -22.45
CA GLU A 16 0.13 4.85 -21.66
C GLU A 16 -0.20 5.13 -20.19
N GLY A 17 -1.28 4.51 -19.71
CA GLY A 17 -1.31 3.91 -18.39
C GLY A 17 -0.71 4.75 -17.28
N GLN A 18 -0.99 6.06 -17.24
CA GLN A 18 -0.78 6.85 -16.04
C GLN A 18 -1.88 6.44 -15.07
N SER A 19 -1.70 5.26 -14.49
CA SER A 19 -2.46 4.81 -13.34
C SER A 19 -2.45 6.00 -12.38
N PRO A 20 -3.61 6.56 -11.98
CA PRO A 20 -3.63 7.58 -10.94
C PRO A 20 -2.78 7.03 -9.80
N PRO A 21 -1.96 7.83 -9.09
CA PRO A 21 -1.10 7.29 -8.04
C PRO A 21 -2.00 6.43 -7.16
N MET A 22 -1.87 5.10 -7.30
CA MET A 22 -2.78 4.17 -6.67
C MET A 22 -2.59 4.52 -5.21
N LYS A 23 -3.61 5.11 -4.57
CA LYS A 23 -3.56 5.52 -3.17
C LYS A 23 -2.94 4.34 -2.45
N ARG A 24 -1.68 4.45 -2.03
CA ARG A 24 -0.92 3.29 -1.57
C ARG A 24 -1.66 2.84 -0.33
N LEU A 25 -2.42 1.76 -0.44
CA LEU A 25 -3.11 1.16 0.68
C LEU A 25 -1.99 0.74 1.63
N GLY A 26 -1.88 1.39 2.78
CA GLY A 26 -0.79 1.11 3.70
C GLY A 26 -0.76 -0.37 4.03
N ALA A 27 0.43 -0.92 4.20
CA ALA A 27 0.65 -2.35 4.38
C ALA A 27 1.14 -2.65 5.80
N VAL A 28 0.90 -3.87 6.26
CA VAL A 28 1.35 -4.31 7.58
C VAL A 28 2.27 -5.49 7.36
N PHE A 29 3.35 -5.51 8.13
CA PHE A 29 4.41 -6.48 8.10
C PHE A 29 4.74 -6.91 9.53
N VAL A 30 5.39 -8.05 9.66
CA VAL A 30 6.06 -8.48 10.89
C VAL A 30 7.54 -8.54 10.58
N GLU A 31 8.33 -7.87 11.41
CA GLU A 31 9.79 -7.94 11.37
C GLU A 31 10.26 -9.27 11.96
N ARG A 32 11.18 -9.96 11.27
CA ARG A 32 11.48 -11.37 11.54
C ARG A 32 12.32 -11.61 12.80
N LEU A 33 13.22 -10.71 13.17
CA LEU A 33 14.19 -10.94 14.25
C LEU A 33 13.57 -10.67 15.63
N THR A 34 12.87 -9.55 15.75
CA THR A 34 12.23 -9.04 16.97
C THR A 34 10.75 -9.38 17.04
N ARG A 35 10.15 -9.87 15.93
CA ARG A 35 8.71 -10.17 15.82
C ARG A 35 7.83 -8.95 16.10
N GLN A 36 8.33 -7.78 15.75
CA GLN A 36 7.61 -6.53 15.92
C GLN A 36 6.71 -6.24 14.72
N TRP A 37 5.57 -5.63 15.00
CA TRP A 37 4.66 -5.16 13.96
C TRP A 37 5.25 -3.92 13.30
N VAL A 38 5.34 -3.96 11.97
CA VAL A 38 5.83 -2.87 11.14
C VAL A 38 4.72 -2.46 10.17
N VAL A 39 4.48 -1.15 10.05
CA VAL A 39 3.46 -0.60 9.17
C VAL A 39 4.11 0.30 8.14
N LEU A 40 3.77 0.08 6.88
CA LEU A 40 4.02 1.02 5.79
C LEU A 40 2.79 1.89 5.62
N ASP A 41 2.91 3.18 5.87
CA ASP A 41 1.80 4.12 5.66
C ASP A 41 1.61 4.45 4.17
N PRO A 42 0.49 5.09 3.79
CA PRO A 42 0.25 5.53 2.41
C PRO A 42 1.28 6.52 1.86
N GLU A 43 2.02 7.22 2.73
CA GLU A 43 3.10 8.13 2.35
C GLU A 43 4.41 7.37 2.03
N GLY A 44 4.47 6.07 2.32
CA GLY A 44 5.64 5.24 2.09
C GLY A 44 6.65 5.24 3.25
N LYS A 45 6.25 5.66 4.45
CA LYS A 45 7.07 5.62 5.67
C LYS A 45 6.79 4.35 6.46
N PHE A 46 7.84 3.83 7.07
CA PHE A 46 7.76 2.66 7.93
C PHE A 46 7.71 3.03 9.40
N TRP A 47 6.87 2.30 10.14
CA TRP A 47 6.60 2.55 11.56
C TRP A 47 6.61 1.25 12.35
N ILE A 48 7.33 1.18 13.47
CA ILE A 48 7.16 0.10 14.45
C ILE A 48 5.96 0.41 15.32
N LEU A 49 5.13 -0.60 15.54
CA LEU A 49 4.04 -0.57 16.49
C LEU A 49 4.47 -1.27 17.80
N PRO A 50 4.63 -0.53 18.90
CA PRO A 50 4.90 -1.15 20.20
C PRO A 50 3.70 -1.96 20.68
N ALA A 51 3.95 -3.03 21.43
CA ALA A 51 2.88 -3.78 22.09
C ALA A 51 2.25 -2.92 23.21
N GLY A 52 0.96 -2.63 23.10
CA GLY A 52 0.20 -1.82 24.07
C GLY A 52 -1.21 -1.52 23.58
N ASP A 53 -1.98 -0.75 24.36
CA ASP A 53 -3.39 -0.45 24.07
C ASP A 53 -3.61 0.38 22.80
N ASP A 54 -2.72 1.32 22.47
CA ASP A 54 -2.81 2.14 21.25
C ASP A 54 -1.46 2.14 20.50
N PRO A 55 -1.18 1.09 19.71
CA PRO A 55 0.10 0.93 19.04
C PRO A 55 0.35 2.02 17.99
N TRP A 56 -0.70 2.47 17.29
CA TRP A 56 -0.57 3.46 16.23
C TRP A 56 -0.24 4.86 16.76
N ARG A 57 -0.81 5.28 17.89
CA ARG A 57 -0.46 6.56 18.54
C ARG A 57 0.98 6.57 19.05
N ASN A 58 1.47 5.44 19.54
CA ASN A 58 2.81 5.30 20.10
C ASN A 58 3.84 4.77 19.09
N ARG A 59 3.51 4.85 17.79
CA ARG A 59 4.38 4.33 16.73
C ARG A 59 5.75 5.00 16.74
N LEU A 60 6.77 4.22 16.42
CA LEU A 60 8.16 4.70 16.34
C LEU A 60 8.64 4.67 14.88
N PRO A 61 9.44 5.65 14.44
CA PRO A 61 10.00 5.63 13.09
C PRO A 61 10.88 4.40 12.91
N PHE A 62 10.71 3.74 11.77
CA PHE A 62 11.46 2.54 11.43
C PHE A 62 12.13 2.69 10.07
N HIS A 63 13.36 2.20 9.97
CA HIS A 63 14.08 2.14 8.71
C HIS A 63 14.45 0.69 8.46
N PRO A 64 13.63 -0.07 7.71
CA PRO A 64 13.99 -1.44 7.37
C PRO A 64 15.29 -1.43 6.57
N THR A 65 16.18 -2.35 6.91
CA THR A 65 17.36 -2.66 6.10
C THR A 65 17.13 -3.96 5.34
N GLU A 66 17.98 -4.26 4.37
CA GLU A 66 17.90 -5.52 3.59
C GLU A 66 17.95 -6.77 4.48
N ASP A 67 18.61 -6.69 5.64
CA ASP A 67 18.77 -7.79 6.59
C ASP A 67 17.54 -8.00 7.49
N THR A 68 16.75 -6.94 7.71
CA THR A 68 15.72 -6.91 8.75
C THR A 68 14.57 -7.89 8.48
N GLY A 69 14.33 -8.22 7.20
CA GLY A 69 13.35 -9.23 6.80
C GLY A 69 11.92 -8.91 7.25
N LEU A 70 11.11 -8.35 6.34
CA LEU A 70 9.71 -8.03 6.61
C LEU A 70 8.78 -9.05 5.97
N ASP A 71 8.02 -9.78 6.79
CA ASP A 71 7.00 -10.70 6.31
C ASP A 71 5.64 -9.98 6.22
N PRO A 72 5.01 -9.91 5.02
CA PRO A 72 3.72 -9.26 4.87
C PRO A 72 2.63 -10.02 5.62
N VAL A 73 1.74 -9.29 6.28
CA VAL A 73 0.58 -9.89 6.95
C VAL A 73 -0.73 -9.59 6.25
N PRO A 74 -1.74 -10.45 6.41
CA PRO A 74 -3.07 -10.20 5.88
C PRO A 74 -3.69 -8.88 6.37
N GLY A 75 -4.48 -8.25 5.51
CA GLY A 75 -5.06 -6.92 5.78
C GLY A 75 -6.02 -6.84 6.97
N HIS A 76 -6.57 -7.97 7.47
CA HIS A 76 -7.46 -7.94 8.64
C HIS A 76 -6.75 -7.45 9.92
N TYR A 77 -5.43 -7.62 10.01
CA TYR A 77 -4.64 -7.10 11.14
C TYR A 77 -4.63 -5.57 11.21
N LYS A 78 -4.92 -4.86 10.11
CA LYS A 78 -5.05 -3.39 10.11
C LYS A 78 -6.14 -2.91 11.07
N HIS A 79 -7.27 -3.62 11.08
CA HIS A 79 -8.37 -3.34 11.99
C HIS A 79 -8.01 -3.68 13.43
N VAL A 80 -7.31 -4.80 13.66
CA VAL A 80 -6.85 -5.21 15.00
C VAL A 80 -5.86 -4.20 15.58
N LEU A 81 -5.00 -3.63 14.75
CA LEU A 81 -3.99 -2.64 15.13
C LEU A 81 -4.52 -1.20 15.18
N GLY A 82 -5.81 -0.98 14.86
CA GLY A 82 -6.43 0.34 14.90
C GLY A 82 -5.84 1.34 13.89
N LEU A 83 -5.39 0.88 12.73
CA LEU A 83 -4.80 1.75 11.72
C LEU A 83 -5.86 2.66 11.08
N PRO A 84 -5.56 3.93 10.81
CA PRO A 84 -6.55 4.91 10.33
C PRO A 84 -6.78 4.88 8.81
N PHE A 85 -6.35 3.83 8.09
CA PHE A 85 -6.37 3.75 6.62
C PHE A 85 -6.68 2.34 6.09
#